data_AF-A0A8J7EH30-F1
#
_entry.id   AF-A0A8J7EH30-F1
#
_cell.length_a   1.000
_cell.length_b   1.000
_cell.length_c   1.000
_cell.angle_alpha   90.00
_cell.angle_beta   90.00
_cell.angle_gamma   90.00
#
_symmetry.space_group_name_H-M   'P 1'
#
loop_
_entity.id
_entity.type
_entity.pdbx_description
1 polymer ?
#
loop_
_entity_poly.entity_id
_entity_poly.type
_entity_poly.pdbx_seq_one_letter_code
_entity_poly.pdbx_strand_id
1 'polypeptide(L)'
;MSQTPTTGADAVDAAIAAGIDLDGTPIPTAKLDLYHQVMAKEAGRQRSGVSNSMRSRIVRIGAKHFSKDDLNAMLEAADFAPLKDKEIAYFYGDK
;
A
#
# COMPACT_ATOMS: atom_id res chain seq x y z
N MET A 1 -9.87 15.40 25.89
CA MET A 1 -8.63 14.65 25.64
C MET A 1 -8.98 13.50 24.72
N SER A 2 -8.79 13.66 23.41
CA SER A 2 -9.12 12.63 22.43
C SER A 2 -8.06 11.54 22.46
N GLN A 3 -8.47 10.29 22.71
CA GLN A 3 -7.60 9.12 22.73
C GLN A 3 -7.05 8.89 21.32
N THR A 4 -5.73 8.95 21.15
CA THR A 4 -5.06 8.58 19.90
C THR A 4 -5.29 7.08 19.66
N PRO A 5 -5.85 6.66 18.53
CA PRO A 5 -6.02 5.24 18.24
C PRO A 5 -4.64 4.57 18.20
N THR A 6 -4.46 3.51 18.99
CA THR A 6 -3.19 2.78 19.14
C THR A 6 -3.02 1.64 18.12
N THR A 7 -3.94 1.54 17.16
CA THR A 7 -3.96 0.46 16.17
C THR A 7 -4.14 1.01 14.76
N GLY A 8 -3.53 0.33 13.78
CA GLY A 8 -3.60 0.70 12.37
C GLY A 8 -2.49 1.64 11.91
N ALA A 9 -2.54 2.02 10.64
CA ALA A 9 -1.54 2.88 9.99
C ALA A 9 -1.45 4.26 10.67
N ASP A 10 -2.59 4.81 11.09
CA ASP A 10 -2.68 6.15 11.69
C ASP A 10 -1.89 6.25 13.02
N ALA A 11 -1.80 5.14 13.78
CA ALA A 11 -1.05 5.09 15.03
C ALA A 11 0.47 5.18 14.78
N VAL A 12 0.95 4.51 13.72
CA VAL A 12 2.36 4.49 13.34
C VAL A 12 2.80 5.85 12.81
N ASP A 13 1.98 6.49 11.97
CA ASP A 13 2.30 7.82 11.44
C ASP A 13 2.37 8.87 12.55
N ALA A 14 1.48 8.81 13.54
CA ALA A 14 1.52 9.68 14.72
C ALA A 14 2.77 9.46 15.59
N ALA A 15 3.17 8.21 15.77
CA ALA A 15 4.37 7.83 16.52
C ALA A 15 5.65 8.36 15.85
N ILE A 16 5.78 8.17 14.53
CA ILE A 16 6.90 8.69 13.73
C ILE A 16 6.97 10.22 13.81
N ALA A 17 5.82 10.90 13.68
CA ALA A 17 5.76 12.36 13.79
C ALA A 17 6.17 12.87 15.19
N ALA A 18 5.88 12.10 16.24
CA ALA A 18 6.29 12.41 17.61
C ALA A 18 7.73 11.98 17.93
N GLY A 19 8.39 11.22 17.05
CA GLY A 19 9.75 10.72 17.26
C GLY A 19 9.85 9.62 18.34
N ILE A 20 8.73 8.99 18.69
CA ILE A 20 8.63 7.93 19.70
C ILE A 20 7.95 6.71 19.09
N ASP A 21 8.41 5.51 19.42
CA ASP A 21 7.78 4.27 19.00
C ASP A 21 6.48 4.04 19.78
N LEU A 22 5.67 3.05 19.39
CA LEU A 22 4.40 2.73 20.02
C LEU A 22 4.55 2.26 21.48
N ASP A 23 5.74 1.82 21.86
CA ASP A 23 6.10 1.47 23.25
C ASP A 23 6.64 2.67 24.05
N GLY A 24 6.71 3.86 23.44
CA GLY A 24 7.20 5.09 24.05
C GLY A 24 8.72 5.28 24.02
N THR A 25 9.48 4.35 23.43
CA THR A 25 10.93 4.51 23.26
C THR A 25 11.26 5.54 22.18
N PRO A 26 12.35 6.32 22.30
CA PRO A 26 12.74 7.25 21.24
C PRO A 26 13.16 6.54 19.96
N ILE A 27 12.69 7.03 18.81
CA ILE A 27 13.13 6.53 17.51
C ILE A 27 14.52 7.10 17.21
N PRO A 28 15.52 6.26 16.84
CA PRO A 28 16.84 6.75 16.44
C PRO A 28 16.78 7.79 15.31
N THR A 29 17.49 8.91 15.47
CA THR A 29 17.49 10.03 14.52
C THR A 29 17.80 9.60 13.08
N ALA A 30 18.80 8.73 12.88
CA ALA A 30 19.15 8.21 11.56
C ALA A 30 17.98 7.48 10.85
N LYS A 31 17.06 6.84 11.60
CA LYS A 31 15.87 6.21 11.04
C LYS A 31 14.83 7.26 10.62
N LEU A 32 14.62 8.28 11.45
CA LEU A 32 13.70 9.40 11.14
C LEU A 32 14.19 10.17 9.92
N ASP A 33 15.48 10.48 9.85
CA ASP A 33 16.08 11.20 8.73
C ASP A 33 15.90 10.44 7.42
N LEU A 34 16.15 9.13 7.43
CA LEU A 34 15.93 8.27 6.27
C LEU A 34 14.44 8.23 5.88
N TYR A 35 13.53 8.08 6.84
CA TYR A 35 12.09 8.09 6.58
C TYR A 35 11.66 9.41 5.92
N HIS A 36 12.04 10.55 6.49
CA HIS A 36 11.70 11.86 5.94
C HIS A 36 12.26 12.07 4.54
N GLN A 37 13.51 11.64 4.30
CA GLN A 37 14.12 11.73 2.97
C GLN A 37 13.33 10.95 1.91
N VAL A 38 12.91 9.72 2.22
CA VAL A 38 12.14 8.88 1.30
C VAL A 38 10.72 9.42 1.11
N MET A 39 10.05 9.85 2.17
CA MET A 39 8.70 10.43 2.09
C MET A 39 8.68 11.73 1.30
N ALA A 40 9.70 12.58 1.44
CA ALA A 40 9.84 13.79 0.63
C ALA A 40 9.95 13.45 -0.88
N LYS A 41 10.66 12.36 -1.24
CA LYS A 41 10.71 11.88 -2.63
C LYS A 41 9.35 11.37 -3.12
N GLU A 42 8.62 10.61 -2.31
CA GLU A 42 7.28 10.11 -2.68
C GLU A 42 6.26 11.25 -2.79
N ALA A 43 6.35 12.30 -1.96
CA ALA A 43 5.48 13.46 -2.04
C ALA A 43 5.58 14.21 -3.38
N GLY A 44 6.76 14.20 -4.01
CA GLY A 44 6.98 14.79 -5.34
C GLY A 44 6.55 13.90 -6.51
N ARG A 45 6.06 12.69 -6.25
CA ARG A 45 5.72 11.73 -7.30
C ARG A 45 4.38 12.08 -7.96
N GLN A 46 4.36 12.06 -9.30
CA GLN A 46 3.10 12.08 -10.04
C GLN A 46 2.31 10.81 -9.76
N ARG A 47 1.11 10.95 -9.19
CA ARG A 47 0.22 9.82 -8.95
C ARG A 47 -0.43 9.36 -10.24
N SER A 48 -0.60 8.05 -10.39
CA SER A 48 -1.49 7.49 -11.40
C SER A 48 -2.91 7.97 -11.16
N GLY A 49 -3.66 8.27 -12.23
CA GLY A 49 -5.08 8.61 -12.14
C GLY A 49 -5.88 7.58 -11.32
N VAL A 50 -7.03 8.00 -10.78
CA VAL A 50 -7.82 7.22 -9.81
C VAL A 50 -8.15 5.82 -10.34
N SER A 51 -8.56 5.70 -11.60
CA SER A 51 -8.91 4.41 -12.21
C SER A 51 -7.75 3.41 -12.22
N ASN A 52 -6.54 3.86 -12.58
CA ASN A 52 -5.34 3.02 -12.56
C ASN A 52 -4.96 2.59 -11.12
N SER A 53 -5.14 3.50 -10.17
CA SER A 53 -4.90 3.23 -8.75
C SER A 53 -5.90 2.22 -8.19
N MET A 54 -7.18 2.33 -8.56
CA MET A 54 -8.22 1.36 -8.22
C MET A 54 -7.91 -0.02 -8.78
N ARG A 55 -7.66 -0.12 -10.10
CA ARG A 55 -7.29 -1.40 -10.74
C ARG A 55 -6.11 -2.06 -10.06
N SER A 56 -5.05 -1.29 -9.79
CA SER A 56 -3.84 -1.83 -9.15
C SER A 56 -4.09 -2.35 -7.72
N ARG A 57 -5.02 -1.74 -6.98
CA ARG A 57 -5.46 -2.21 -5.66
C ARG A 57 -6.31 -3.48 -5.78
N ILE A 58 -7.25 -3.50 -6.72
CA ILE A 58 -8.09 -4.68 -7.01
C ILE A 58 -7.20 -5.88 -7.37
N VAL A 59 -6.25 -5.74 -8.29
CA VAL A 59 -5.35 -6.83 -8.67
C VAL A 59 -4.54 -7.34 -7.46
N ARG A 60 -3.91 -6.43 -6.71
CA ARG A 60 -3.00 -6.81 -5.59
C ARG A 60 -3.72 -7.51 -4.44
N ILE A 61 -4.94 -7.07 -4.12
CA ILE A 61 -5.71 -7.62 -3.02
C ILE A 61 -6.52 -8.82 -3.51
N GLY A 62 -7.19 -8.68 -4.65
CA GLY A 62 -8.02 -9.72 -5.27
C GLY A 62 -7.24 -11.00 -5.54
N ALA A 63 -5.97 -10.91 -5.95
CA ALA A 63 -5.17 -12.10 -6.21
C ALA A 63 -4.85 -12.96 -4.98
N LYS A 64 -5.12 -12.44 -3.77
CA LYS A 64 -5.03 -13.21 -2.52
C LYS A 64 -6.29 -14.02 -2.22
N HIS A 65 -7.40 -13.74 -2.91
CA HIS A 65 -8.74 -14.20 -2.55
C HIS A 65 -9.50 -14.87 -3.70
N PHE A 66 -9.14 -14.58 -4.95
CA PHE A 66 -9.80 -15.09 -6.14
C PHE A 66 -8.82 -15.84 -7.03
N SER A 67 -9.34 -16.85 -7.75
CA SER A 67 -8.57 -17.51 -8.81
C SER A 67 -8.19 -16.49 -9.91
N LYS A 68 -7.16 -16.82 -10.71
CA LYS A 68 -6.75 -16.00 -11.84
C LYS A 68 -7.92 -15.71 -12.78
N ASP A 69 -8.70 -16.75 -13.11
CA ASP A 69 -9.77 -16.66 -14.08
C ASP A 69 -10.96 -15.85 -13.54
N ASP A 70 -11.33 -16.04 -12.26
CA ASP A 70 -12.39 -15.26 -11.62
C ASP A 70 -12.02 -13.77 -11.53
N LEU A 71 -10.80 -13.47 -11.06
CA LEU A 71 -10.35 -12.08 -10.95
C LEU A 71 -10.28 -11.39 -12.31
N ASN A 72 -9.86 -12.12 -13.35
CA ASN A 72 -9.84 -11.59 -14.71
C ASN A 72 -11.24 -11.27 -15.23
N ALA A 73 -12.19 -12.19 -15.05
CA ALA A 73 -13.59 -11.97 -15.44
C ALA A 73 -14.21 -10.78 -14.69
N MET A 74 -13.91 -10.62 -13.40
CA MET A 74 -14.38 -9.47 -12.60
C MET A 74 -13.80 -8.14 -13.08
N LEU A 75 -12.53 -8.12 -13.53
CA LEU A 75 -11.92 -6.91 -14.11
C LEU A 75 -12.61 -6.52 -15.41
N GLU A 76 -12.80 -7.47 -16.31
CA GLU A 76 -13.45 -7.25 -17.61
C GLU A 76 -14.91 -6.80 -17.44
N ALA A 77 -15.66 -7.43 -16.52
CA ALA A 77 -17.04 -7.06 -16.22
C ALA A 77 -17.18 -5.63 -15.64
N ALA A 78 -16.10 -5.06 -15.11
CA ALA A 78 -16.04 -3.72 -14.55
C ALA A 78 -15.31 -2.72 -15.47
N ASP A 79 -15.14 -3.05 -16.76
CA ASP A 79 -14.44 -2.24 -17.76
C ASP A 79 -12.97 -1.91 -17.40
N PHE A 80 -12.34 -2.74 -16.57
CA PHE A 80 -10.90 -2.67 -16.34
C PHE A 80 -10.14 -3.57 -17.33
N ALA A 81 -8.93 -3.16 -17.68
CA ALA A 81 -8.03 -4.02 -18.44
C ALA A 81 -7.80 -5.35 -17.69
N PRO A 82 -7.81 -6.50 -18.39
CA PRO A 82 -7.57 -7.82 -17.81
C PRO A 82 -6.19 -7.91 -17.15
N LEU A 83 -5.95 -8.98 -16.38
CA LEU A 83 -4.65 -9.24 -15.76
C LEU A 83 -3.55 -9.28 -16.83
N LYS A 84 -2.45 -8.57 -16.55
CA LYS A 84 -1.27 -8.55 -17.42
C LYS A 84 -0.40 -9.78 -17.14
N ASP A 85 0.35 -10.25 -18.12
CA ASP A 85 1.25 -11.41 -17.96
C ASP A 85 2.20 -11.27 -16.75
N LYS A 86 2.76 -10.09 -16.53
CA LYS A 86 3.61 -9.81 -15.36
C LYS A 86 2.86 -9.88 -14.03
N GLU A 87 1.57 -9.51 -14.02
CA GLU A 87 0.72 -9.60 -12.83
C GLU A 87 0.37 -11.08 -12.58
N ILE A 88 0.09 -11.84 -13.63
CA ILE A 88 -0.15 -13.29 -13.55
C ILE A 88 1.08 -14.00 -13.01
N ALA A 89 2.24 -13.77 -13.60
CA ALA A 89 3.50 -14.39 -13.16
C ALA A 89 3.84 -14.04 -11.71
N TYR A 90 3.60 -12.81 -11.28
CA TYR A 90 3.91 -12.38 -9.91
C TYR A 90 2.94 -12.92 -8.86
N PHE A 91 1.63 -12.90 -9.13
CA PHE A 91 0.62 -13.26 -8.12
C PHE A 91 0.16 -14.72 -8.18
N TYR A 92 0.25 -15.37 -9.35
CA TYR A 92 -0.27 -16.71 -9.62
C TYR A 92 0.77 -17.67 -10.21
N GLY A 93 2.00 -17.22 -10.43
CA GLY A 93 3.10 -18.10 -10.81
C GLY A 93 3.44 -19.06 -9.66
N ASP A 94 4.00 -20.22 -10.02
CA ASP A 94 4.51 -21.17 -9.03
C ASP A 94 5.61 -20.50 -8.18
N LYS A 95 5.53 -20.70 -6.86
CA LYS A 95 6.57 -20.28 -5.91
C LYS A 95 7.68 -21.31 -5.83
#